data_AF-A0A8X6RVA8-F1
#
_entry.id   AF-A0A8X6RVA8-F1
#
_cell.length_a   1.000
_cell.length_b   1.000
_cell.length_c   1.000
_cell.angle_alpha   90.00
_cell.angle_beta   90.00
_cell.angle_gamma   90.00
#
_symmetry.space_group_name_H-M   'P 1'
#
loop_
_entity.id
_entity.type
_entity.pdbx_description
1 polymer ?
#
loop_
_entity_poly.entity_id
_entity_poly.type
_entity_poly.pdbx_seq_one_letter_code
_entity_poly.pdbx_strand_id
1 'polypeptide(L)'
;MFEAVAEMSAMIEWKVDQKEATCQDINLLMSLPLSHWKHLAWEKTVSSWNTKFLTSLKTLWTKKFFPTIYQRLKCKKKNVTDFKLSQILTGHGYLSRFNLIGSDICSCGQDAETAETVLLYCKLYF
;
A
#
# COMPACT_ATOMS: atom_id res chain seq x y z
N MET A 1 -40.79 42.23 -16.96
CA MET A 1 -39.93 41.93 -18.14
C MET A 1 -38.48 42.31 -17.88
N PHE A 2 -38.18 43.48 -17.30
CA PHE A 2 -36.81 43.90 -16.97
C PHE A 2 -36.10 43.04 -15.89
N GLU A 3 -36.80 42.60 -14.85
CA GLU A 3 -36.20 41.75 -13.79
C GLU A 3 -35.72 40.39 -14.32
N ALA A 4 -36.51 39.72 -15.16
CA ALA A 4 -36.12 38.44 -15.76
C ALA A 4 -34.87 38.54 -16.64
N VAL A 5 -34.64 39.68 -17.31
CA VAL A 5 -33.43 39.91 -18.11
C VAL A 5 -32.20 40.14 -17.23
N ALA A 6 -32.37 40.81 -16.08
CA ALA A 6 -31.31 41.01 -15.11
C ALA A 6 -30.89 39.68 -14.44
N GLU A 7 -31.86 38.83 -14.08
CA GLU A 7 -31.60 37.50 -13.51
C GLU A 7 -30.88 36.58 -14.52
N MET A 8 -31.30 36.60 -15.79
CA MET A 8 -30.63 35.83 -16.85
C MET A 8 -29.19 36.32 -17.08
N SER A 9 -28.94 37.63 -17.02
CA SER A 9 -27.60 38.20 -17.18
C SER A 9 -26.68 37.80 -16.02
N ALA A 10 -27.17 37.89 -14.79
CA ALA A 10 -26.42 37.46 -13.60
C ALA A 10 -26.09 35.94 -13.62
N MET A 11 -27.02 35.11 -14.11
CA MET A 11 -26.78 33.67 -14.27
C MET A 11 -25.73 33.37 -15.35
N ILE A 12 -25.66 34.19 -16.41
CA ILE A 12 -24.65 34.06 -17.47
C ILE A 12 -23.28 34.45 -16.92
N GLU A 13 -23.17 35.60 -16.24
CA GLU A 13 -21.93 36.05 -15.60
C GLU A 13 -21.38 35.02 -14.62
N TRP A 14 -22.22 34.49 -13.74
CA TRP A 14 -21.82 33.45 -12.79
C TRP A 14 -21.27 32.19 -13.48
N LYS A 15 -21.85 31.78 -14.60
CA LYS A 15 -21.35 30.63 -15.38
C LYS A 15 -20.02 30.93 -16.07
N VAL A 16 -19.79 32.16 -16.50
CA VAL A 16 -18.51 32.59 -17.08
C VAL A 16 -17.43 32.56 -16.02
N ASP A 17 -17.69 33.11 -14.83
CA ASP A 17 -16.74 33.11 -13.71
C ASP A 17 -16.34 31.69 -13.28
N GLN A 18 -17.30 30.77 -13.20
CA GLN A 18 -17.01 29.36 -12.90
C GLN A 18 -16.11 28.71 -13.94
N LYS A 19 -16.32 29.02 -15.22
CA LYS A 19 -15.51 28.50 -16.31
C LYS A 19 -14.09 29.05 -16.25
N GLU A 20 -13.94 30.35 -15.99
CA GLU A 20 -12.63 31.00 -15.87
C GLU A 20 -11.83 30.48 -14.69
N ALA A 21 -12.45 30.30 -13.51
CA ALA A 21 -11.82 29.69 -12.34
C ALA A 21 -11.34 28.26 -12.65
N THR A 22 -12.18 27.44 -13.29
CA THR A 22 -11.80 26.08 -13.70
C THR A 22 -10.62 26.07 -14.68
N CYS A 23 -10.60 27.01 -15.64
CA CYS A 23 -9.49 27.16 -16.59
C CYS A 23 -8.19 27.61 -15.90
N GLN A 24 -8.25 28.51 -14.92
CA GLN A 24 -7.10 28.90 -14.13
C GLN A 24 -6.54 27.74 -13.31
N ASP A 25 -7.40 26.94 -12.68
CA ASP A 25 -6.99 25.73 -11.95
C ASP A 25 -6.28 24.74 -12.86
N ILE A 26 -6.78 24.52 -14.08
CA ILE A 26 -6.13 23.65 -15.09
C ILE A 26 -4.78 24.21 -15.51
N ASN A 27 -4.65 25.51 -15.74
CA ASN A 27 -3.38 26.14 -16.11
C ASN A 27 -2.34 26.03 -14.99
N LEU A 28 -2.76 26.29 -13.74
CA LEU A 28 -1.91 26.12 -12.56
C LEU A 28 -1.46 24.66 -12.44
N LEU A 29 -2.37 23.71 -12.62
CA LEU A 29 -2.10 22.28 -12.61
C LEU A 29 -1.05 21.88 -13.66
N MET A 30 -1.19 22.38 -14.89
CA MET A 30 -0.27 22.12 -16.00
C MET A 30 1.10 22.79 -15.82
N SER A 31 1.20 23.82 -14.98
CA SER A 31 2.46 24.50 -14.67
C SER A 31 3.35 23.77 -13.66
N LEU A 32 2.82 22.74 -12.98
CA LEU A 32 3.54 22.04 -11.93
C LEU A 32 4.66 21.14 -12.50
N PRO A 33 5.83 21.07 -11.84
CA PRO A 33 6.90 20.19 -12.27
C PRO A 33 6.50 18.71 -12.26
N LEU A 34 7.10 17.92 -13.15
CA LEU A 34 6.88 16.47 -13.20
C LEU A 34 7.17 15.77 -11.85
N SER A 35 8.10 16.29 -11.06
CA SER A 35 8.40 15.78 -9.72
C SER A 35 7.20 15.88 -8.77
N HIS A 36 6.42 16.96 -8.87
CA HIS A 36 5.19 17.14 -8.09
C HIS A 36 4.18 16.06 -8.42
N TRP A 37 3.93 15.83 -9.71
CA TRP A 37 3.04 14.78 -10.18
C TRP A 37 3.48 13.37 -9.79
N LYS A 38 4.79 13.09 -9.90
CA LYS A 38 5.37 11.82 -9.43
C LYS A 38 5.16 11.63 -7.93
N HIS A 39 5.32 12.69 -7.15
CA HIS A 39 5.11 12.65 -5.70
C HIS A 39 3.64 12.37 -5.38
N LEU A 40 2.70 13.10 -5.97
CA LEU A 40 1.26 12.87 -5.78
C LEU A 40 0.85 11.45 -6.18
N ALA A 41 1.35 10.96 -7.32
CA ALA A 41 1.09 9.59 -7.76
C ALA A 41 1.63 8.57 -6.75
N TRP A 42 2.85 8.77 -6.25
CA TRP A 42 3.45 7.92 -5.23
C TRP A 42 2.64 7.92 -3.94
N GLU A 43 2.24 9.09 -3.43
CA GLU A 43 1.44 9.22 -2.20
C GLU A 43 0.10 8.50 -2.34
N LYS A 44 -0.60 8.69 -3.47
CA LYS A 44 -1.87 8.02 -3.76
C LYS A 44 -1.69 6.50 -3.80
N THR A 45 -0.64 6.01 -4.46
CA THR A 45 -0.33 4.58 -4.53
C THR A 45 -0.02 4.00 -3.16
N VAL A 46 0.86 4.64 -2.39
CA VAL A 46 1.26 4.17 -1.05
C VAL A 46 0.07 4.18 -0.09
N SER A 47 -0.75 5.22 -0.13
CA SER A 47 -1.97 5.31 0.69
C SER A 47 -2.93 4.17 0.35
N SER A 48 -3.21 3.93 -0.93
CA SER A 48 -4.06 2.81 -1.38
C SER A 48 -3.51 1.45 -0.93
N TRP A 49 -2.20 1.25 -1.06
CA TRP A 49 -1.54 0.02 -0.61
C TRP A 49 -1.63 -0.16 0.90
N ASN A 50 -1.41 0.91 1.67
CA ASN A 50 -1.51 0.86 3.11
C ASN A 50 -2.93 0.49 3.56
N THR A 51 -3.96 1.06 2.95
CA THR A 51 -5.35 0.69 3.23
C THR A 51 -5.61 -0.79 2.97
N LYS A 52 -5.24 -1.30 1.79
CA LYS A 52 -5.38 -2.73 1.44
C LYS A 52 -4.60 -3.64 2.39
N PHE A 53 -3.40 -3.22 2.77
CA PHE A 53 -2.56 -3.95 3.71
C PHE A 53 -3.22 -4.03 5.08
N LEU A 54 -3.74 -2.92 5.60
CA LEU A 54 -4.40 -2.84 6.91
C LEU A 54 -5.71 -3.62 6.97
N THR A 55 -6.50 -3.65 5.90
CA THR A 55 -7.79 -4.36 5.89
C THR A 55 -7.67 -5.86 5.59
N SER A 56 -6.56 -6.30 4.98
CA SER A 56 -6.38 -7.70 4.63
C SER A 56 -6.12 -8.60 5.84
N LEU A 57 -6.77 -9.76 5.88
CA LEU A 57 -6.48 -10.85 6.83
C LEU A 57 -5.22 -11.63 6.44
N LYS A 58 -4.83 -11.63 5.16
CA LYS A 58 -3.63 -12.36 4.68
C LYS A 58 -2.33 -11.76 5.20
N THR A 59 -2.37 -10.51 5.64
CA THR A 59 -1.19 -9.74 6.09
C THR A 59 -0.99 -9.78 7.60
N LEU A 60 -1.84 -10.50 8.36
CA LEU A 60 -1.78 -10.56 9.83
C LEU A 60 -0.39 -10.93 10.35
N TRP A 61 0.26 -11.92 9.74
CA TRP A 61 1.61 -12.30 10.12
C TRP A 61 2.63 -11.21 9.80
N THR A 62 2.67 -10.72 8.56
CA THR A 62 3.59 -9.66 8.13
C THR A 62 3.41 -8.36 8.93
N LYS A 63 2.20 -8.06 9.40
CA LYS A 63 1.89 -6.91 10.27
C LYS A 63 2.61 -6.95 11.62
N LYS A 64 2.95 -8.13 12.13
CA LYS A 64 3.77 -8.26 13.35
C LYS A 64 5.15 -7.62 13.19
N PHE A 65 5.70 -7.64 11.96
CA PHE A 65 7.00 -7.04 11.64
C PHE A 65 6.85 -5.61 11.10
N PHE A 66 5.87 -5.40 10.23
CA PHE A 66 5.60 -4.11 9.58
C PHE A 66 4.12 -3.74 9.75
N PRO A 67 3.75 -3.06 10.84
CA PRO A 67 2.36 -2.65 11.10
C PRO A 67 1.72 -1.84 9.96
N THR A 68 2.53 -1.07 9.22
CA THR A 68 2.10 -0.26 8.07
C THR A 68 3.03 -0.41 6.88
N ILE A 69 2.53 -0.11 5.67
CA ILE A 69 3.35 -0.04 4.46
C ILE A 69 4.42 1.05 4.59
N TYR A 70 4.11 2.16 5.26
CA TYR A 70 5.07 3.24 5.49
C TYR A 70 6.31 2.78 6.25
N GLN A 71 6.15 1.94 7.27
CA GLN A 71 7.28 1.36 8.00
C GLN A 71 8.11 0.43 7.13
N ARG A 72 7.48 -0.42 6.31
CA ARG A 72 8.18 -1.28 5.35
C ARG A 72 8.98 -0.45 4.33
N LEU A 73 8.44 0.65 3.84
CA LEU A 73 9.13 1.52 2.87
C LEU A 73 10.33 2.29 3.46
N LYS A 74 10.37 2.48 4.78
CA LYS A 74 11.53 3.07 5.50
C LYS A 74 12.73 2.12 5.58
N CYS A 75 12.55 0.82 5.34
CA CYS A 75 13.65 -0.13 5.35
C CYS A 75 14.66 0.17 4.23
N LYS A 76 15.88 0.58 4.61
CA LYS A 76 16.95 0.96 3.69
C LYS A 76 17.40 -0.18 2.76
N LYS A 77 17.24 -1.44 3.19
CA LYS A 77 17.49 -2.64 2.37
C LYS A 77 16.31 -2.90 1.43
N LYS A 78 16.15 -2.05 0.41
CA LYS A 78 15.03 -2.14 -0.55
C LYS A 78 14.95 -3.48 -1.31
N ASN A 79 16.03 -4.26 -1.37
CA ASN A 79 16.15 -5.43 -2.27
C ASN A 79 16.69 -6.72 -1.64
N VAL A 80 16.81 -6.84 -0.32
CA VAL A 80 17.31 -8.09 0.30
C VAL A 80 16.14 -8.93 0.81
N THR A 81 15.20 -9.27 -0.07
CA THR A 81 14.31 -10.40 0.16
C THR A 81 14.97 -11.64 -0.42
N ASP A 82 15.86 -12.25 0.37
CA ASP A 82 16.30 -13.62 0.09
C ASP A 82 15.10 -14.58 0.29
N PHE A 83 15.18 -15.76 -0.29
CA PHE A 83 14.21 -16.85 -0.13
C PHE A 83 13.85 -17.07 1.34
N LYS A 84 14.86 -17.17 2.22
CA LYS A 84 14.65 -17.39 3.67
C LYS A 84 13.87 -16.25 4.32
N LEU A 85 14.23 -15.01 4.02
CA LEU A 85 13.52 -13.85 4.57
C LEU A 85 12.08 -13.79 4.07
N SER A 86 11.85 -14.14 2.80
CA SER A 86 10.51 -14.17 2.23
C SER A 86 9.65 -15.22 2.91
N GLN A 87 10.16 -16.44 3.11
CA GLN A 87 9.48 -17.51 3.87
C GLN A 87 9.13 -17.04 5.28
N ILE A 88 10.07 -16.39 5.97
CA ILE A 88 9.82 -15.84 7.31
C ILE A 88 8.74 -14.76 7.27
N LEU A 89 8.80 -13.79 6.36
CA LEU A 89 7.86 -12.66 6.31
C LEU A 89 6.44 -13.05 5.88
N THR A 90 6.29 -14.15 5.14
CA THR A 90 4.98 -14.71 4.78
C THR A 90 4.46 -15.70 5.82
N GLY A 91 5.31 -16.10 6.78
CA GLY A 91 5.03 -17.15 7.74
C GLY A 91 5.56 -18.47 7.21
N HIS A 92 6.66 -18.96 7.79
CA HIS A 92 7.27 -20.25 7.49
C HIS A 92 6.26 -21.37 7.77
N GLY A 93 6.35 -22.49 7.03
CA GLY A 93 5.36 -23.59 7.09
C GLY A 93 4.20 -23.44 6.10
N TYR A 94 4.29 -22.46 5.19
CA TYR A 94 3.28 -22.18 4.18
C TYR A 94 3.25 -23.20 3.03
N LEU A 95 4.28 -24.04 2.89
CA LEU A 95 4.36 -25.04 1.83
C LEU A 95 3.34 -26.18 2.02
N SER A 96 3.12 -26.64 3.26
CA SER A 96 2.11 -27.67 3.56
C SER A 96 0.69 -27.17 3.31
N ARG A 97 0.42 -25.88 3.61
CA ARG A 97 -0.85 -25.21 3.28
C ARG A 97 -1.14 -25.11 1.78
N PHE A 98 -0.10 -25.20 0.95
CA PHE A 98 -0.22 -25.28 -0.51
C PHE A 98 -0.14 -26.71 -1.05
N ASN A 99 -0.15 -27.72 -0.17
CA ASN A 99 0.03 -29.13 -0.52
C ASN A 99 1.33 -29.41 -1.29
N LEU A 100 2.37 -28.60 -1.07
CA LEU A 100 3.69 -28.78 -1.69
C LEU A 100 4.57 -29.75 -0.89
N ILE A 101 4.27 -29.95 0.39
CA ILE A 101 4.92 -30.93 1.28
C ILE A 101 3.86 -31.65 2.11
N GLY A 102 4.08 -32.94 2.39
CA GLY A 102 3.10 -33.82 3.04
C GLY A 102 2.99 -33.68 4.57
N SER A 103 3.86 -32.89 5.19
CA SER A 103 3.86 -32.65 6.63
C SER A 103 4.26 -31.21 6.91
N ASP A 104 3.67 -30.63 7.94
CA ASP A 104 4.08 -29.34 8.50
C ASP A 104 5.13 -29.49 9.61
N ILE A 105 5.61 -30.69 9.91
CA ILE A 105 6.63 -30.92 10.94
C ILE A 105 7.98 -30.35 10.49
N CYS A 106 8.63 -29.58 11.36
CA CYS A 106 9.96 -29.04 11.10
C CYS A 106 10.99 -30.16 10.93
N SER A 107 12.03 -29.93 10.11
CA SER A 107 13.12 -30.89 9.93
C SER A 107 13.88 -31.22 11.23
N CYS A 108 13.73 -30.42 12.29
CA CYS A 108 14.25 -30.73 13.63
C CYS A 108 13.44 -31.80 14.38
N GLY A 109 12.27 -32.18 13.87
CA GLY A 109 11.42 -33.27 14.37
C GLY A 109 10.64 -32.97 15.66
N GLN A 110 10.58 -31.72 16.10
CA GLN A 110 9.95 -31.37 17.39
C GLN A 110 8.51 -30.84 17.21
N ASP A 111 8.34 -29.81 16.39
CA ASP A 111 7.10 -29.04 16.27
C ASP A 111 6.77 -28.73 14.81
N ALA A 112 5.57 -28.21 14.58
CA ALA A 112 5.20 -27.65 13.29
C ALA A 112 6.16 -26.50 12.90
N GLU A 113 6.55 -26.47 11.63
CA GLU A 113 7.52 -25.58 11.02
C GLU A 113 6.97 -24.17 10.80
N THR A 114 6.50 -23.53 11.87
CA THR A 114 6.06 -22.14 11.81
C THR A 114 7.25 -21.18 11.80
N ALA A 115 7.07 -19.95 11.31
CA ALA A 115 8.15 -18.95 11.37
C ALA A 115 8.60 -18.68 12.81
N GLU A 116 7.67 -18.72 13.77
CA GLU A 116 8.00 -18.54 15.18
C GLU A 116 8.85 -19.70 15.70
N THR A 117 8.46 -20.95 15.42
CA THR A 117 9.25 -22.14 15.74
C THR A 117 10.65 -22.07 15.15
N VAL A 118 10.77 -21.74 13.87
CA VAL A 118 12.05 -21.65 13.18
C VAL A 118 12.93 -20.54 13.75
N LEU A 119 12.35 -19.39 14.10
CA LEU A 119 13.10 -18.22 14.59
C LEU A 119 13.46 -18.27 16.08
N LEU A 120 12.69 -18.97 16.91
CA LEU A 120 12.84 -18.89 18.37
C LEU A 120 13.20 -20.23 19.03
N TYR A 121 12.82 -21.35 18.41
CA TYR A 121 12.83 -22.66 19.10
C TYR A 121 13.55 -23.76 18.31
N CYS A 122 13.86 -23.54 17.02
CA CYS A 122 14.45 -24.57 16.17
C CYS A 122 15.96 -24.72 16.37
N LYS A 123 16.34 -25.88 16.91
CA LYS A 123 17.73 -26.30 17.22
C LYS A 123 18.64 -26.52 16.01
N LEU A 124 18.12 -26.41 14.80
CA LEU A 124 18.92 -26.50 13.57
C LEU A 124 19.47 -25.14 13.13
N TYR A 125 18.84 -24.06 13.59
CA TYR A 125 19.20 -22.69 13.24
C TYR A 125 19.77 -21.89 14.42
N PHE A 126 19.76 -22.48 15.63
CA PHE A 126 20.35 -22.01 16.88
C PHE A 126 20.97 -23.19 17.62
#